data_AF-A0A7Y9C5S3-F1
#
_entry.id   AF-A0A7Y9C5S3-F1
#
_cell.length_a   1.000
_cell.length_b   1.000
_cell.length_c   1.000
_cell.angle_alpha   90.00
_cell.angle_beta   90.00
_cell.angle_gamma   90.00
#
_symmetry.space_group_name_H-M   'P 1'
#
loop_
_entity.id
_entity.type
_entity.pdbx_description
1 polymer ?
#
loop_
_entity_poly.entity_id
_entity_poly.type
_entity_poly.pdbx_seq_one_letter_code
_entity_poly.pdbx_strand_id
1 'polypeptide(L)'
;MKTQLTTQALNLMISERFAHRLQCGQLMKETVESEYGLTPLAEIFKKHFFSHIDKCVENPNCESRRVLFALADFWTVFFKTKEVWPLSAA
;
A
#
# COMPACT_ATOMS: atom_id res chain seq x y z
N MET A 1 -15.00 -1.32 6.61
CA MET A 1 -14.79 -0.61 5.34
C MET A 1 -13.29 -0.68 5.05
N LYS A 2 -12.83 -1.61 4.20
CA LYS A 2 -11.40 -1.65 3.82
C LYS A 2 -11.11 -0.40 2.99
N THR A 3 -10.46 0.59 3.60
CA THR A 3 -10.06 1.84 2.95
C THR A 3 -9.22 1.48 1.72
N GLN A 4 -9.60 1.95 0.54
CA GLN A 4 -8.84 1.65 -0.68
C GLN A 4 -7.42 2.22 -0.51
N LEU A 5 -6.40 1.36 -0.65
CA LEU A 5 -5.00 1.77 -0.47
C LEU A 5 -4.62 2.91 -1.42
N THR A 6 -5.23 2.95 -2.59
CA THR A 6 -5.11 4.05 -3.55
C THR A 6 -5.55 5.40 -2.99
N THR A 7 -6.62 5.44 -2.18
CA THR A 7 -7.07 6.66 -1.48
C THR A 7 -6.04 7.11 -0.45
N GLN A 8 -5.47 6.19 0.33
CA GLN A 8 -4.42 6.53 1.29
C GLN A 8 -3.14 7.00 0.62
N ALA A 9 -2.76 6.38 -0.50
CA ALA A 9 -1.63 6.81 -1.32
C ALA A 9 -1.85 8.24 -1.86
N LEU A 10 -3.05 8.55 -2.36
CA LEU A 10 -3.40 9.92 -2.79
C LEU A 10 -3.32 10.91 -1.63
N ASN A 11 -3.92 10.59 -0.48
CA ASN A 11 -3.89 11.45 0.71
C ASN A 11 -2.46 11.74 1.16
N LEU A 12 -1.59 10.72 1.16
CA LEU A 12 -0.16 10.87 1.47
C LEU A 12 0.51 11.82 0.48
N MET A 13 0.26 11.63 -0.82
CA MET A 13 0.88 12.39 -1.89
C MET A 13 0.42 13.86 -1.98
N ILE A 14 -0.80 14.19 -1.55
CA ILE A 14 -1.31 15.57 -1.59
C ILE A 14 -1.13 16.30 -0.26
N SER A 15 -0.81 15.60 0.82
CA SER A 15 -0.74 16.22 2.14
C SER A 15 0.56 17.00 2.36
N GLU A 16 0.42 18.29 2.66
CA GLU A 16 1.54 19.15 3.05
C GLU A 16 2.03 18.87 4.49
N ARG A 17 1.19 18.23 5.32
CA ARG A 17 1.47 17.97 6.74
C ARG A 17 2.23 16.66 6.92
N PHE A 18 3.46 16.72 7.40
CA PHE A 18 4.30 15.52 7.62
C PHE A 18 3.65 14.48 8.53
N ALA A 19 3.07 14.88 9.66
CA ALA A 19 2.41 13.96 10.59
C ALA A 19 1.25 13.19 9.93
N HIS A 20 0.49 13.85 9.06
CA HIS A 20 -0.59 13.19 8.31
C HIS A 20 -0.05 12.22 7.26
N ARG A 21 1.04 12.57 6.58
CA ARG A 21 1.72 11.64 5.66
C ARG A 21 2.21 10.39 6.37
N LEU A 22 2.82 10.55 7.55
CA LEU A 22 3.28 9.44 8.38
C LEU A 22 2.10 8.53 8.76
N GLN A 23 0.98 9.11 9.20
CA GLN A 23 -0.24 8.36 9.53
C GLN A 23 -0.79 7.58 8.33
N CYS A 24 -0.92 8.22 7.16
CA CYS A 24 -1.33 7.53 5.93
C CYS A 24 -0.37 6.39 5.57
N GLY A 25 0.94 6.63 5.68
CA GLY A 25 1.97 5.63 5.44
C GLY A 25 1.87 4.42 6.35
N GLN A 26 1.69 4.65 7.66
CA GLN A 26 1.51 3.59 8.65
C GLN A 26 0.26 2.76 8.39
N LEU A 27 -0.89 3.39 8.14
CA LEU A 27 -2.14 2.68 7.84
C LEU A 27 -2.02 1.78 6.60
N MET A 28 -1.32 2.24 5.56
CA MET A 28 -1.06 1.42 4.38
C MET A 28 -0.17 0.21 4.69
N LYS A 29 0.88 0.41 5.49
CA LYS A 29 1.78 -0.67 5.93
C LYS A 29 1.01 -1.71 6.74
N GLU A 30 0.28 -1.28 7.76
CA GLU A 30 -0.54 -2.14 8.62
C GLU A 30 -1.55 -2.96 7.80
N THR A 31 -2.20 -2.35 6.81
CA THR A 31 -3.14 -3.05 5.93
C THR A 31 -2.47 -4.21 5.20
N VAL A 32 -1.27 -4.01 4.64
CA VAL A 32 -0.55 -5.05 3.91
C VAL A 32 0.15 -6.05 4.86
N GLU A 33 0.59 -5.61 6.04
CA GLU A 33 1.17 -6.50 7.06
C GLU A 33 0.15 -7.44 7.69
N SER A 34 -1.12 -7.02 7.76
CA SER A 34 -2.21 -7.85 8.29
C SER A 34 -2.49 -9.11 7.46
N GLU A 35 -1.85 -9.23 6.29
CA GLU A 35 -2.08 -10.30 5.34
C GLU A 35 -1.05 -11.41 5.50
N TYR A 36 -1.56 -12.60 5.85
CA TYR A 36 -0.77 -13.80 6.06
C TYR A 36 -0.80 -14.71 4.83
N GLY A 37 0.22 -15.57 4.70
CA GLY A 37 0.30 -16.56 3.62
C GLY A 37 0.60 -15.96 2.25
N LEU A 38 1.29 -14.82 2.20
CA LEU A 38 1.72 -14.21 0.95
C LEU A 38 2.71 -15.12 0.21
N THR A 39 2.59 -15.18 -1.12
CA THR A 39 3.58 -15.86 -1.95
C THR A 39 4.93 -15.13 -1.87
N PRO A 40 6.06 -15.81 -2.15
CA PRO A 40 7.38 -15.15 -2.15
C PRO A 40 7.44 -13.91 -3.06
N LEU A 41 6.70 -13.93 -4.17
CA LEU A 41 6.59 -12.80 -5.08
C LEU A 41 5.83 -11.62 -4.43
N ALA A 42 4.70 -11.89 -3.78
CA ALA A 42 3.93 -10.85 -3.08
C ALA A 42 4.72 -10.23 -1.92
N GLU A 43 5.56 -11.01 -1.23
CA GLU A 43 6.49 -10.51 -0.22
C GLU A 43 7.52 -9.52 -0.78
N ILE A 44 8.01 -9.74 -2.01
CA ILE A 44 8.89 -8.78 -2.70
C ILE A 44 8.14 -7.48 -2.96
N PHE A 45 6.92 -7.56 -3.51
CA PHE A 45 6.08 -6.39 -3.76
C PHE A 45 5.73 -5.62 -2.49
N LYS A 46 5.54 -6.32 -1.35
CA LYS A 46 5.31 -5.70 -0.03
C LYS A 46 6.50 -4.83 0.37
N LYS A 47 7.72 -5.37 0.27
CA LYS A 47 8.95 -4.62 0.61
C LYS A 47 9.14 -3.39 -0.29
N HIS A 48 8.90 -3.53 -1.60
CA HIS A 48 8.95 -2.40 -2.53
C HIS A 48 7.90 -1.34 -2.16
N PHE A 49 6.68 -1.75 -1.86
CA PHE A 49 5.62 -0.85 -1.45
C PHE A 49 6.03 -0.03 -0.23
N PHE A 50 6.58 -0.68 0.81
CA PHE A 50 6.99 0.01 2.04
C PHE A 50 8.11 1.01 1.80
N SER A 51 9.11 0.63 1.00
CA SER A 51 10.18 1.54 0.59
C SER A 51 9.63 2.78 -0.13
N HIS A 52 8.66 2.63 -1.01
CA HIS A 52 8.06 3.78 -1.72
C HIS A 52 7.14 4.62 -0.83
N ILE A 53 6.48 4.01 0.16
CA ILE A 53 5.75 4.76 1.21
C ILE A 53 6.72 5.69 1.94
N ASP A 54 7.83 5.15 2.46
CA ASP A 54 8.77 5.92 3.28
C ASP A 54 9.34 7.13 2.51
N LYS A 55 9.73 6.92 1.25
CA LYS A 55 10.17 8.00 0.35
C LYS A 55 9.11 9.09 0.16
N CYS A 56 7.85 8.70 0.01
CA CYS A 56 6.76 9.65 -0.18
C CYS A 56 6.31 10.33 1.15
N VAL A 57 6.53 9.69 2.30
CA VAL A 57 6.32 10.32 3.62
C VAL A 57 7.31 11.46 3.81
N GLU A 58 8.59 11.22 3.49
CA GLU A 58 9.65 12.23 3.56
C GLU A 58 9.40 13.36 2.56
N ASN A 59 9.26 13.00 1.28
CA ASN A 59 9.01 13.94 0.19
C ASN A 59 7.83 13.45 -0.68
N PRO A 60 6.63 14.02 -0.52
CA PRO A 60 5.47 13.57 -1.27
C PRO A 60 5.63 13.84 -2.76
N ASN A 61 6.47 14.78 -3.20
CA ASN A 61 6.66 15.16 -4.60
C ASN A 61 7.81 14.41 -5.31
N CYS A 62 8.34 13.34 -4.71
CA CYS A 62 9.43 12.56 -5.30
C CYS A 62 8.97 11.67 -6.47
N GLU A 63 9.93 11.12 -7.21
CA GLU A 63 9.70 10.20 -8.34
C GLU A 63 8.96 8.92 -7.93
N SER A 64 9.04 8.54 -6.65
CA SER A 64 8.38 7.33 -6.12
C SER A 64 6.86 7.41 -6.12
N ARG A 65 6.24 8.59 -6.28
CA ARG A 65 4.77 8.77 -6.31
C ARG A 65 4.06 7.82 -7.27
N ARG A 66 4.56 7.73 -8.50
CA ARG A 66 3.93 6.93 -9.56
C ARG A 66 3.99 5.44 -9.20
N VAL A 67 5.13 5.01 -8.69
CA VAL A 67 5.35 3.62 -8.27
C VAL A 67 4.51 3.28 -7.04
N LEU A 68 4.44 4.19 -6.06
CA LEU A 68 3.59 4.04 -4.88
C LEU A 68 2.13 3.85 -5.28
N PHE A 69 1.62 4.69 -6.19
CA PHE A 69 0.24 4.59 -6.61
C PHE A 69 -0.06 3.29 -7.36
N ALA A 70 0.84 2.86 -8.27
CA ALA A 70 0.70 1.58 -8.97
C ALA A 70 0.72 0.38 -8.01
N LEU A 71 1.60 0.40 -7.01
CA LEU A 71 1.65 -0.66 -5.99
C LEU A 71 0.42 -0.63 -5.07
N ALA A 72 -0.11 0.55 -4.73
CA ALA A 72 -1.34 0.69 -3.96
C ALA A 72 -2.55 0.12 -4.73
N ASP A 73 -2.60 0.34 -6.05
CA ASP A 73 -3.64 -0.23 -6.91
C ASP A 73 -3.49 -1.76 -7.01
N PHE A 74 -2.27 -2.26 -7.22
CA PHE A 74 -1.98 -3.69 -7.18
C PHE A 74 -2.50 -4.35 -5.91
N TRP A 75 -2.18 -3.81 -4.73
CA TRP A 75 -2.63 -4.38 -3.45
C TRP A 75 -4.15 -4.27 -3.27
N THR A 76 -4.75 -3.17 -3.74
CA THR A 76 -6.22 -3.03 -3.76
C THR A 76 -6.88 -4.12 -4.59
N VAL A 77 -6.33 -4.42 -5.78
CA VAL A 77 -6.82 -5.50 -6.64
C VAL A 77 -6.55 -6.86 -6.01
N PHE A 78 -5.34 -7.10 -5.49
CA PHE A 78 -4.96 -8.34 -4.83
C PHE A 78 -5.94 -8.72 -3.71
N PHE A 79 -6.29 -7.76 -2.83
CA PHE A 79 -7.27 -8.01 -1.76
C PHE A 79 -8.66 -8.29 -2.29
N LYS A 80 -9.12 -7.53 -3.29
CA LYS A 80 -10.42 -7.78 -3.92
C LYS A 80 -10.47 -9.18 -4.53
N THR A 81 -9.44 -9.60 -5.26
CA THR A 81 -9.40 -10.94 -5.87
C THR A 81 -9.42 -12.03 -4.81
N LYS A 82 -8.67 -11.88 -3.71
CA LYS A 82 -8.66 -12.84 -2.59
C LYS A 82 -10.00 -12.93 -1.87
N GLU A 83 -10.76 -11.85 -1.79
CA GLU A 83 -12.12 -11.84 -1.21
C GLU A 83 -13.15 -12.52 -2.11
N VAL A 84 -13.05 -12.32 -3.43
CA VAL A 84 -13.99 -12.89 -4.42
C VAL A 84 -13.69 -14.37 -4.68
N TRP A 85 -12.41 -14.74 -4.67
CA TRP A 85 -11.93 -16.10 -4.88
C TRP A 85 -10.98 -16.46 -3.74
N PRO A 86 -11.49 -16.70 -2.51
CA PRO A 86 -10.64 -17.27 -1.48
C PRO A 86 -10.15 -18.60 -2.04
N LEU A 87 -8.83 -18.75 -2.18
CA LEU A 87 -8.23 -20.04 -2.49
C LEU A 87 -8.78 -21.01 -1.44
N SER A 88 -9.76 -21.82 -1.83
CA SER A 88 -10.28 -22.89 -1.00
C SER A 88 -9.06 -23.73 -0.68
N ALA A 89 -8.66 -23.74 0.59
CA ALA A 89 -7.53 -24.51 1.06
C ALA A 89 -7.73 -25.96 0.59
N ALA A 90 -6.94 -26.36 -0.39
CA ALA A 90 -6.82 -27.73 -0.85
C ALA A 90 -5.83 -28.46 0.07
#